data_AF-A0AAF6BBW8-F1
#
_entry.id   AF-A0AAF6BBW8-F1
#
_cell.length_a   1.000
_cell.length_b   1.000
_cell.length_c   1.000
_cell.angle_alpha   90.00
_cell.angle_beta   90.00
_cell.angle_gamma   90.00
#
_symmetry.space_group_name_H-M   'P 1'
#
loop_
_entity.id
_entity.type
_entity.pdbx_description
1 polymer ?
#
loop_
_entity_poly.entity_id
_entity_poly.type
_entity_poly.pdbx_seq_one_letter_code
_entity_poly.pdbx_strand_id
1 'polypeptide(L)'
;MESLPARPAIDRESIVPGVCMVDNRSGLFRLVSSTGQVYVPARVLLDSGAQPLKLGKAACISLGIRRSELEPCPFQIQTSLGGASNRSYFMTRESIVVQLRHDHPHDSSQFGVRAVVTSAESYDVLVGGVVLYQMGFRMDYWTDTAAYRPGWQSGDGRLSELPVRFISRDRPLGSSSAVLASVAGFSGVLTWPDDLLEGNMSADDTSLYEYVEEV
;
A
#
# COMPACT_ATOMS: atom_id res chain seq x y z
N MET A 1 -14.25 1.79 17.71
CA MET A 1 -14.13 1.73 16.24
C MET A 1 -15.19 0.75 15.79
N GLU A 2 -16.20 1.17 15.03
CA GLU A 2 -17.23 0.25 14.51
C GLU A 2 -16.60 -0.60 13.40
N SER A 3 -16.67 -1.92 13.55
CA SER A 3 -16.22 -2.87 12.53
C SER A 3 -17.12 -2.77 11.30
N LEU A 4 -16.53 -2.74 10.11
CA LEU A 4 -17.30 -2.78 8.87
C LEU A 4 -18.12 -4.09 8.82
N PRO A 5 -19.37 -4.06 8.32
CA PRO A 5 -20.13 -5.29 8.12
C PRO A 5 -19.41 -6.18 7.09
N ALA A 6 -19.17 -7.43 7.45
CA ALA A 6 -18.51 -8.39 6.58
C ALA A 6 -19.32 -8.61 5.29
N ARG A 7 -18.65 -8.77 4.15
CA ARG A 7 -19.32 -9.03 2.86
C ARG A 7 -20.15 -10.32 2.89
N PRO A 8 -21.21 -10.45 2.07
CA PRO A 8 -21.88 -11.73 1.84
C PRO A 8 -20.94 -12.77 1.24
N ALA A 9 -21.15 -14.07 1.55
CA ALA A 9 -20.25 -15.13 1.10
C ALA A 9 -20.17 -15.29 -0.42
N ILE A 10 -21.25 -14.93 -1.13
CA ILE A 10 -21.31 -14.97 -2.59
C ILE A 10 -20.41 -13.91 -3.27
N ASP A 11 -20.14 -12.81 -2.57
CA ASP A 11 -19.28 -11.72 -3.05
C ASP A 11 -17.80 -11.96 -2.66
N ARG A 12 -17.50 -13.05 -1.94
CA ARG A 12 -16.14 -13.43 -1.53
C ARG A 12 -15.36 -14.20 -2.61
N GLU A 13 -16.06 -14.85 -3.55
CA GLU A 13 -15.43 -15.60 -4.66
C GLU A 13 -14.58 -14.71 -5.57
N SER A 14 -14.93 -13.42 -5.65
CA SER A 14 -14.24 -12.45 -6.49
C SER A 14 -13.10 -11.72 -5.78
N ILE A 15 -12.89 -11.91 -4.47
CA ILE A 15 -11.80 -11.22 -3.75
C ILE A 15 -10.44 -11.61 -4.34
N VAL A 16 -9.59 -10.63 -4.61
CA VAL A 16 -8.17 -10.85 -4.92
C VAL A 16 -7.47 -11.15 -3.60
N PRO A 17 -7.07 -12.41 -3.32
CA PRO A 17 -6.40 -12.73 -2.07
C PRO A 17 -5.03 -12.04 -2.05
N GLY A 18 -4.59 -11.62 -0.88
CA GLY A 18 -3.28 -11.01 -0.68
C GLY A 18 -3.25 -9.50 -0.76
N VAL A 19 -4.33 -8.84 -1.24
CA VAL A 19 -4.33 -7.39 -1.48
C VAL A 19 -5.50 -6.69 -0.80
N CYS A 20 -5.21 -5.64 -0.02
CA CYS A 20 -6.23 -4.75 0.54
C CYS A 20 -5.76 -3.30 0.64
N MET A 21 -6.71 -2.38 0.66
CA MET A 21 -6.47 -0.95 0.88
C MET A 21 -6.70 -0.61 2.35
N VAL A 22 -5.86 0.24 2.93
CA VAL A 22 -6.06 0.76 4.29
C VAL A 22 -6.81 2.09 4.25
N ASP A 23 -7.84 2.24 5.08
CA ASP A 23 -8.43 3.55 5.36
C ASP A 23 -7.50 4.33 6.30
N ASN A 24 -6.65 5.16 5.71
CA ASN A 24 -5.62 5.89 6.45
C ASN A 24 -6.00 7.34 6.82
N ARG A 25 -7.30 7.69 6.82
CA ARG A 25 -7.75 9.08 7.05
C ARG A 25 -7.36 9.64 8.42
N SER A 26 -7.25 8.79 9.45
CA SER A 26 -6.79 9.19 10.78
C SER A 26 -5.26 9.18 10.92
N GLY A 27 -4.51 8.88 9.86
CA GLY A 27 -3.05 8.85 9.89
C GLY A 27 -2.46 7.70 10.70
N LEU A 28 -3.15 6.55 10.72
CA LEU A 28 -2.68 5.33 11.38
C LEU A 28 -1.33 4.89 10.82
N PHE A 29 -1.17 4.98 9.50
CA PHE A 29 0.03 4.66 8.77
C PHE A 29 0.74 5.95 8.36
N ARG A 30 2.03 6.08 8.69
CA ARG A 30 2.87 7.18 8.21
C ARG A 30 4.27 6.69 7.85
N LEU A 31 4.92 7.43 6.98
CA LEU A 31 6.28 7.22 6.55
C LEU A 31 7.16 8.33 7.10
N VAL A 32 8.38 7.99 7.50
CA VAL A 32 9.39 8.96 7.93
C VAL A 32 10.66 8.72 7.14
N SER A 33 11.15 9.75 6.45
CA SER A 33 12.41 9.69 5.72
C SER A 33 13.61 9.66 6.67
N SER A 34 14.79 9.34 6.16
CA SER A 34 16.06 9.44 6.90
C SER A 34 16.38 10.86 7.37
N THR A 35 15.84 11.87 6.70
CA THR A 35 15.96 13.30 7.08
C THR A 35 14.90 13.74 8.08
N GLY A 36 14.01 12.84 8.52
CA GLY A 36 12.95 13.12 9.48
C GLY A 36 11.69 13.73 8.87
N GLN A 37 11.58 13.83 7.54
CA GLN A 37 10.34 14.28 6.91
C GLN A 37 9.26 13.23 7.07
N VAL A 38 8.07 13.67 7.50
CA VAL A 38 6.93 12.78 7.77
C VAL A 38 5.89 12.95 6.68
N TYR A 39 5.44 11.83 6.11
CA TYR A 39 4.35 11.79 5.15
C TYR A 39 3.25 10.83 5.60
N VAL A 40 2.00 11.28 5.54
CA VAL A 40 0.82 10.46 5.80
C VAL A 40 0.18 10.12 4.45
N PRO A 41 0.40 8.89 3.91
CA PRO A 41 -0.14 8.51 2.61
C PRO A 41 -1.66 8.42 2.63
N ALA A 42 -2.31 8.94 1.58
CA ALA A 42 -3.74 8.80 1.39
C ALA A 42 -4.11 7.41 0.84
N ARG A 43 -3.22 6.81 0.04
CA ARG A 43 -3.45 5.54 -0.66
C ARG A 43 -2.41 4.50 -0.27
N VAL A 44 -2.78 3.67 0.70
CA VAL A 44 -1.94 2.58 1.25
C VAL A 44 -2.48 1.25 0.75
N LEU A 45 -1.67 0.54 -0.02
CA LEU A 45 -1.95 -0.82 -0.46
C LEU A 45 -1.13 -1.80 0.37
N LEU A 46 -1.77 -2.81 0.95
CA LEU A 46 -1.07 -3.96 1.52
C LEU A 46 -1.12 -5.09 0.49
N ASP A 47 0.04 -5.64 0.13
CA ASP A 47 0.14 -6.68 -0.88
C ASP A 47 1.11 -7.77 -0.42
N SER A 48 0.60 -8.92 0.01
CA SER A 48 1.42 -10.04 0.46
C SER A 48 2.16 -10.74 -0.70
N GLY A 49 1.74 -10.53 -1.94
CA GLY A 49 2.42 -11.03 -3.13
C GLY A 49 3.61 -10.16 -3.56
N ALA A 50 3.61 -8.88 -3.18
CA ALA A 50 4.77 -8.01 -3.33
C ALA A 50 5.80 -8.24 -2.23
N GLN A 51 7.08 -8.07 -2.55
CA GLN A 51 8.17 -8.19 -1.58
C GLN A 51 8.62 -6.82 -1.00
N PRO A 52 9.05 -5.84 -1.81
CA PRO A 52 9.55 -4.57 -1.28
C PRO A 52 8.43 -3.65 -0.80
N LEU A 53 8.78 -2.69 0.07
CA LEU A 53 8.02 -1.45 0.19
C LEU A 53 8.22 -0.64 -1.09
N LYS A 54 7.14 -0.23 -1.75
CA LYS A 54 7.20 0.62 -2.94
C LYS A 54 6.57 1.97 -2.63
N LEU A 55 7.26 3.05 -3.01
CA LEU A 55 6.75 4.41 -2.96
C LEU A 55 6.26 4.81 -4.34
N GLY A 56 5.03 5.31 -4.40
CA GLY A 56 4.52 6.01 -5.56
C GLY A 56 5.07 7.44 -5.62
N LYS A 57 4.74 8.12 -6.72
CA LYS A 57 5.22 9.48 -7.02
C LYS A 57 4.93 10.48 -5.90
N ALA A 58 3.69 10.49 -5.38
CA ALA A 58 3.27 11.40 -4.32
C ALA A 58 4.06 11.21 -3.01
N ALA A 59 4.29 9.95 -2.61
CA ALA A 59 5.09 9.65 -1.42
C ALA A 59 6.55 10.06 -1.58
N CYS A 60 7.16 9.78 -2.74
CA CYS A 60 8.54 10.19 -3.00
C CYS A 60 8.75 11.69 -2.91
N ILE A 61 7.87 12.48 -3.55
CA ILE A 61 7.93 13.94 -3.52
C ILE A 61 7.72 14.45 -2.09
N SER A 62 6.71 13.93 -1.39
CA SER A 62 6.34 14.42 -0.05
C SER A 62 7.34 14.04 1.04
N LEU A 63 8.10 12.96 0.84
CA LEU A 63 9.22 12.58 1.70
C LEU A 63 10.53 13.29 1.33
N GLY A 64 10.50 14.17 0.31
CA GLY A 64 11.65 14.95 -0.13
C GLY A 64 12.81 14.09 -0.62
N ILE A 65 12.53 12.86 -1.05
CA ILE A 65 13.54 11.94 -1.55
C ILE A 65 14.10 12.55 -2.83
N ARG A 66 15.43 12.63 -2.94
CA ARG A 66 16.13 13.12 -4.13
C ARG A 66 16.84 12.00 -4.86
N ARG A 67 17.16 12.22 -6.14
CA ARG A 67 17.89 11.25 -6.96
C ARG A 67 19.24 10.83 -6.37
N SER A 68 19.95 11.74 -5.69
CA SER A 68 21.23 11.47 -5.03
C SER A 68 21.13 10.54 -3.81
N GLU A 69 19.92 10.36 -3.27
CA GLU A 69 19.60 9.47 -2.15
C GLU A 69 19.16 8.08 -2.62
N LEU A 70 19.19 7.85 -3.94
CA LEU A 70 18.78 6.61 -4.57
C LEU A 70 19.98 5.83 -5.13
N GLU A 71 19.91 4.52 -5.02
CA GLU A 71 20.81 3.56 -5.64
C GLU A 71 20.05 2.64 -6.61
N PRO A 72 20.73 2.05 -7.61
CA PRO A 72 20.12 1.03 -8.45
C PRO A 72 19.58 -0.12 -7.59
N CYS A 73 18.33 -0.52 -7.86
CA CYS A 73 17.72 -1.64 -7.16
C CYS A 73 18.48 -2.93 -7.49
N PRO A 74 18.94 -3.71 -6.49
CA PRO A 74 19.80 -4.88 -6.71
C PRO A 74 19.03 -6.10 -7.26
N PHE A 75 17.72 -6.00 -7.40
CA PHE A 75 16.85 -7.04 -7.95
C PHE A 75 15.93 -6.46 -9.01
N GLN A 76 15.58 -7.29 -9.99
CA GLN A 76 14.54 -6.98 -10.95
C GLN A 76 13.17 -7.16 -10.31
N ILE A 77 12.26 -6.24 -10.60
CA ILE A 77 10.89 -6.28 -10.10
C ILE A 77 10.00 -6.59 -11.28
N GLN A 78 9.44 -7.79 -11.28
CA GLN A 78 8.40 -8.17 -12.23
C GLN A 78 7.04 -7.83 -11.62
N THR A 79 6.25 -7.04 -12.32
CA THR A 79 4.85 -6.76 -11.96
C THR A 79 3.92 -7.70 -12.71
N SER A 80 2.71 -7.90 -12.19
CA SER A 80 1.67 -8.76 -12.79
C SER A 80 1.25 -8.33 -14.21
N LEU A 81 1.62 -7.11 -14.63
CA LEU A 81 1.37 -6.58 -15.97
C LEU A 81 2.36 -7.06 -17.03
N GLY A 82 3.29 -7.97 -16.70
CA GLY A 82 4.19 -8.56 -17.69
C GLY A 82 5.24 -7.60 -18.26
N GLY A 83 5.24 -6.34 -17.82
CA GLY A 83 6.31 -5.39 -18.08
C GLY A 83 7.51 -5.72 -17.20
N ALA A 84 8.38 -6.62 -17.67
CA ALA A 84 9.78 -6.52 -17.31
C ALA A 84 10.31 -5.24 -17.97
N SER A 85 10.05 -4.09 -17.36
CA SER A 85 10.73 -2.88 -17.80
C SER A 85 12.22 -3.18 -17.68
N ASN A 86 12.95 -3.19 -18.80
CA ASN A 86 14.42 -3.27 -18.78
C ASN A 86 15.07 -2.09 -18.01
N ARG A 87 14.27 -1.14 -17.53
CA ARG A 87 14.68 -0.08 -16.61
C ARG A 87 14.90 -0.66 -15.22
N SER A 88 16.10 -0.42 -14.71
CA SER A 88 16.44 -0.63 -13.31
C SER A 88 15.57 0.29 -12.44
N TYR A 89 14.79 -0.31 -11.55
CA TYR A 89 14.17 0.45 -10.46
C TYR A 89 15.25 1.09 -9.60
N PHE A 90 14.88 2.16 -8.90
CA PHE A 90 15.72 2.75 -7.87
C PHE A 90 15.22 2.36 -6.48
N MET A 91 16.15 2.28 -5.53
CA MET A 91 15.90 2.02 -4.13
C MET A 91 16.49 3.14 -3.29
N THR A 92 15.86 3.50 -2.17
CA THR A 92 16.45 4.44 -1.22
C THR A 92 17.74 3.86 -0.63
N ARG A 93 18.80 4.67 -0.54
CA ARG A 93 20.05 4.28 0.13
C ARG A 93 19.80 4.07 1.62
N GLU A 94 19.14 5.05 2.22
CA GLU A 94 18.74 5.00 3.62
C GLU A 94 17.35 4.39 3.80
N SER A 95 17.09 3.88 5.00
CA SER A 95 15.79 3.32 5.34
C SER A 95 14.72 4.41 5.49
N ILE A 96 13.52 4.11 5.00
CA ILE A 96 12.28 4.80 5.35
C ILE A 96 11.67 4.07 6.54
N VAL A 97 11.29 4.81 7.57
CA VAL A 97 10.59 4.24 8.73
C VAL A 97 9.10 4.21 8.43
N VAL A 98 8.54 3.00 8.40
CA VAL A 98 7.09 2.78 8.40
C VAL A 98 6.62 2.80 9.85
N GLN A 99 5.61 3.61 10.15
CA GLN A 99 5.02 3.70 11.49
C GLN A 99 3.52 3.44 11.43
N LEU A 100 3.05 2.55 12.31
CA LEU A 100 1.65 2.22 12.55
C LEU A 100 1.23 2.70 13.94
N ARG A 101 0.08 3.37 14.03
CA ARG A 101 -0.54 3.86 15.28
C ARG A 101 0.48 4.53 16.21
N HIS A 102 1.25 5.44 15.62
CA HIS A 102 2.29 6.22 16.31
C HIS A 102 1.73 7.04 17.48
N ASP A 103 0.43 7.28 17.49
CA ASP A 103 -0.37 7.97 18.49
C ASP A 103 -0.77 7.08 19.68
N HIS A 104 -0.51 5.77 19.62
CA HIS A 104 -0.96 4.81 20.63
C HIS A 104 0.21 4.07 21.31
N PRO A 105 0.50 4.33 22.61
CA PRO A 105 1.71 3.83 23.28
C PRO A 105 1.90 2.30 23.24
N HIS A 106 0.80 1.55 23.28
CA HIS A 106 0.84 0.09 23.34
C HIS A 106 0.54 -0.60 22.01
N ASP A 107 0.03 0.15 21.02
CA ASP A 107 -0.27 -0.41 19.70
C ASP A 107 0.69 0.11 18.64
N SER A 108 1.59 1.04 18.98
CA SER A 108 2.58 1.57 18.06
C SER A 108 3.53 0.49 17.56
N SER A 109 3.77 0.48 16.25
CA SER A 109 4.78 -0.37 15.62
C SER A 109 5.57 0.45 14.61
N GLN A 110 6.88 0.23 14.55
CA GLN A 110 7.73 0.88 13.57
C GLN A 110 8.75 -0.08 12.99
N PHE A 111 9.05 0.10 11.71
CA PHE A 111 10.03 -0.73 10.99
C PHE A 111 10.76 0.11 9.95
N GLY A 112 12.09 0.11 10.01
CA GLY A 112 12.92 0.75 8.99
C GLY A 112 13.16 -0.19 7.81
N VAL A 113 12.89 0.28 6.60
CA VAL A 113 13.11 -0.48 5.38
C VAL A 113 13.55 0.42 4.24
N ARG A 114 14.50 -0.04 3.43
CA ARG A 114 14.81 0.64 2.16
C ARG A 114 13.63 0.46 1.22
N ALA A 115 13.21 1.53 0.54
CA ALA A 115 12.02 1.53 -0.28
C ALA A 115 12.38 1.58 -1.76
N VAL A 116 11.68 0.80 -2.57
CA VAL A 116 11.72 0.93 -4.02
C VAL A 116 10.91 2.14 -4.43
N VAL A 117 11.43 2.91 -5.36
CA VAL A 117 10.79 4.12 -5.87
C VAL A 117 10.17 3.84 -7.23
N THR A 118 8.90 4.23 -7.41
CA THR A 118 8.10 3.95 -8.60
C THR A 118 7.39 5.21 -9.10
N SER A 119 7.16 5.27 -10.40
CA SER A 119 6.33 6.26 -11.11
C SER A 119 4.84 6.18 -10.74
N ALA A 120 4.42 5.18 -9.96
CA ALA A 120 3.01 4.88 -9.73
C ALA A 120 2.25 6.08 -9.16
N GLU A 121 1.15 6.41 -9.82
CA GLU A 121 0.18 7.40 -9.36
C GLU A 121 -1.07 6.76 -8.76
N SER A 122 -1.24 5.44 -8.91
CA SER A 122 -2.38 4.67 -8.40
C SER A 122 -2.35 4.42 -6.89
N TYR A 123 -1.16 4.42 -6.29
CA TYR A 123 -0.95 4.33 -4.85
C TYR A 123 0.13 5.31 -4.39
N ASP A 124 0.06 5.71 -3.12
CA ASP A 124 1.16 6.47 -2.51
C ASP A 124 2.21 5.50 -1.97
N VAL A 125 1.76 4.38 -1.39
CA VAL A 125 2.62 3.33 -0.88
C VAL A 125 2.01 1.96 -1.09
N LEU A 126 2.84 1.00 -1.51
CA LEU A 126 2.52 -0.42 -1.55
C LEU A 126 3.44 -1.15 -0.57
N VAL A 127 2.84 -1.77 0.44
CA VAL A 127 3.50 -2.43 1.56
C VAL A 127 3.60 -3.91 1.26
N GLY A 128 4.79 -4.34 0.86
CA GLY A 128 5.09 -5.74 0.58
C GLY A 128 5.45 -6.58 1.81
N GLY A 129 5.70 -7.86 1.57
CA GLY A 129 6.04 -8.90 2.54
C GLY A 129 7.17 -8.54 3.50
N VAL A 130 8.19 -7.79 3.05
CA VAL A 130 9.30 -7.36 3.92
C VAL A 130 8.81 -6.55 5.12
N VAL A 131 7.77 -5.73 4.95
CA VAL A 131 7.18 -4.96 6.05
C VAL A 131 6.06 -5.74 6.72
N LEU A 132 5.17 -6.37 5.93
CA LEU A 132 4.02 -7.10 6.45
C LEU A 132 4.42 -8.21 7.42
N TYR A 133 5.44 -8.99 7.06
CA TYR A 133 5.96 -10.05 7.92
C TYR A 133 6.54 -9.49 9.21
N GLN A 134 7.37 -8.43 9.11
CA GLN A 134 8.05 -7.80 10.23
C GLN A 134 7.12 -7.08 11.20
N MET A 135 5.90 -6.74 10.78
CA MET A 135 4.85 -6.18 11.63
C MET A 135 3.81 -7.23 12.07
N GLY A 136 4.01 -8.50 11.68
CA GLY A 136 3.17 -9.60 12.12
C GLY A 136 1.74 -9.51 11.59
N PHE A 137 1.56 -8.96 10.38
CA PHE A 137 0.25 -8.76 9.76
C PHE A 137 -0.50 -10.07 9.57
N ARG A 138 -1.82 -9.98 9.73
CA ARG A 138 -2.82 -10.98 9.38
C ARG A 138 -3.87 -10.31 8.51
N MET A 139 -4.16 -10.92 7.38
CA MET A 139 -5.30 -10.56 6.54
C MET A 139 -6.31 -11.69 6.61
N ASP A 140 -7.50 -11.38 7.11
CA ASP A 140 -8.61 -12.31 7.19
C ASP A 140 -9.68 -11.90 6.17
N TYR A 141 -9.56 -12.50 4.98
CA TYR A 141 -10.50 -12.30 3.87
C TYR A 141 -11.90 -12.80 4.19
N TRP A 142 -12.04 -13.68 5.19
CA TRP A 142 -13.36 -14.21 5.56
C TRP A 142 -14.16 -13.15 6.31
N THR A 143 -13.51 -12.49 7.27
CA THR A 143 -14.11 -11.44 8.09
C THR A 143 -13.92 -10.03 7.55
N ASP A 144 -13.26 -9.86 6.40
CA ASP A 144 -12.85 -8.57 5.85
C ASP A 144 -12.05 -7.72 6.86
N THR A 145 -11.22 -8.37 7.68
CA THR A 145 -10.37 -7.69 8.66
C THR A 145 -8.90 -7.83 8.32
N ALA A 146 -8.13 -6.79 8.60
CA ALA A 146 -6.68 -6.89 8.69
C ALA A 146 -6.27 -6.47 10.08
N ALA A 147 -5.22 -7.10 10.59
CA ALA A 147 -4.64 -6.75 11.87
C ALA A 147 -3.13 -6.89 11.80
N TYR A 148 -2.45 -6.22 12.71
CA TYR A 148 -1.02 -6.38 12.94
C TYR A 148 -0.79 -6.69 14.41
N ARG A 149 0.41 -7.14 14.73
CA ARG A 149 0.76 -7.57 16.08
C ARG A 149 1.88 -6.69 16.62
N PRO A 150 1.56 -5.64 17.38
CA PRO A 150 2.58 -4.87 18.10
C PRO A 150 3.44 -5.82 18.93
N GLY A 151 4.77 -5.71 18.84
CA GLY A 151 5.68 -6.54 19.62
C GLY A 151 5.61 -8.05 19.33
N TRP A 152 5.14 -8.50 18.17
CA TRP A 152 5.02 -9.94 17.88
C TRP A 152 6.36 -10.68 17.93
N GLN A 153 7.46 -10.00 17.59
CA GLN A 153 8.81 -10.56 17.68
C GLN A 153 9.24 -10.82 19.12
N SER A 154 8.71 -10.06 20.08
CA SER A 154 8.89 -10.30 21.51
C SER A 154 7.83 -11.22 22.12
N GLY A 155 6.91 -11.76 21.31
CA GLY A 155 5.90 -12.72 21.77
C GLY A 155 4.74 -12.12 22.58
N ASP A 156 4.51 -10.80 22.48
CA ASP A 156 3.48 -10.07 23.26
C ASP A 156 2.04 -10.56 22.97
N GLY A 157 1.82 -11.24 21.84
CA GLY A 157 0.54 -11.88 21.50
C GLY A 157 -0.62 -10.91 21.20
N ARG A 158 -0.42 -9.61 21.42
CA ARG A 158 -1.39 -8.54 21.13
C ARG A 158 -1.72 -8.49 19.65
N LEU A 159 -2.98 -8.15 19.36
CA LEU A 159 -3.51 -7.95 18.02
C LEU A 159 -4.20 -6.59 17.96
N SER A 160 -3.87 -5.81 16.94
CA SER A 160 -4.50 -4.51 16.68
C SER A 160 -5.08 -4.51 15.27
N GLU A 161 -6.38 -4.29 15.17
CA GLU A 161 -7.08 -4.23 13.89
C GLU A 161 -6.78 -2.94 13.13
N LEU A 162 -6.83 -3.05 11.80
CA LEU A 162 -6.69 -1.94 10.87
C LEU A 162 -7.96 -1.85 10.03
N PRO A 163 -8.47 -0.63 9.82
CA PRO A 163 -9.60 -0.42 8.93
C PRO A 163 -9.11 -0.63 7.49
N VAL A 164 -9.59 -1.71 6.85
CA VAL A 164 -9.20 -2.08 5.48
C VAL A 164 -10.40 -2.35 4.60
N ARG A 165 -10.16 -2.34 3.29
CA ARG A 165 -11.10 -2.79 2.26
C ARG A 165 -10.38 -3.74 1.32
N PHE A 166 -10.87 -4.97 1.21
CA PHE A 166 -10.35 -5.97 0.27
C PHE A 166 -10.79 -5.68 -1.17
N ILE A 167 -9.91 -5.92 -2.13
CA ILE A 167 -10.18 -5.68 -3.55
C ILE A 167 -10.93 -6.88 -4.13
N SER A 168 -12.02 -6.63 -4.87
CA SER A 168 -12.76 -7.64 -5.62
C SER A 168 -12.42 -7.52 -7.10
N ARG A 169 -12.23 -8.64 -7.80
CA ARG A 169 -12.29 -8.71 -9.26
C ARG A 169 -13.70 -8.38 -9.71
N ASP A 170 -13.85 -7.57 -10.74
CA ASP A 170 -15.15 -7.31 -11.32
C ASP A 170 -15.75 -8.59 -11.90
N ARG A 171 -17.00 -8.92 -11.53
CA ARG A 171 -17.85 -9.80 -12.34
C ARG A 171 -18.33 -9.00 -13.56
N PRO A 172 -18.58 -9.63 -14.73
CA PRO A 172 -19.19 -8.93 -15.86
C PRO A 172 -20.51 -8.30 -15.39
N LEU A 173 -20.63 -6.99 -15.54
CA LEU A 173 -21.72 -6.19 -14.98
C LEU A 173 -23.09 -6.67 -15.48
N GLY A 174 -23.88 -7.26 -14.57
CA GLY A 174 -25.32 -7.42 -14.71
C GLY A 174 -26.06 -6.39 -13.85
N SER A 175 -26.52 -5.30 -14.47
CA SER A 175 -27.55 -4.35 -13.97
C SER A 175 -27.40 -3.71 -12.56
N SER A 176 -26.41 -2.81 -12.46
CA SER A 176 -26.33 -1.45 -11.86
C SER A 176 -27.14 -0.98 -10.61
N SER A 177 -28.38 -1.35 -10.31
CA SER A 177 -29.16 -0.54 -9.32
C SER A 177 -28.95 -0.88 -7.84
N ALA A 178 -28.71 -2.15 -7.49
CA ALA A 178 -28.59 -2.57 -6.07
C ALA A 178 -27.16 -2.40 -5.52
N VAL A 179 -26.15 -2.50 -6.39
CA VAL A 179 -24.74 -2.34 -6.05
C VAL A 179 -24.41 -0.87 -5.76
N LEU A 180 -24.96 0.05 -6.56
CA LEU A 180 -24.81 1.49 -6.31
C LEU A 180 -25.47 1.93 -5.00
N ALA A 181 -26.56 1.29 -4.58
CA ALA A 181 -27.19 1.57 -3.29
C ALA A 181 -26.36 1.06 -2.09
N SER A 182 -25.68 -0.08 -2.25
CA SER A 182 -24.69 -0.56 -1.26
C SER A 182 -23.49 0.37 -1.19
N VAL A 183 -23.03 0.91 -2.32
CA VAL A 183 -21.93 1.89 -2.39
C VAL A 183 -22.33 3.28 -1.88
N ALA A 184 -23.56 3.74 -2.09
CA ALA A 184 -24.03 5.08 -1.70
C ALA A 184 -24.27 5.24 -0.19
N GLY A 185 -24.44 4.15 0.56
CA GLY A 185 -24.43 4.16 2.03
C GLY A 185 -23.03 4.28 2.64
N PHE A 186 -21.98 4.04 1.84
CA PHE A 186 -20.61 4.37 2.18
C PHE A 186 -20.32 5.78 1.68
N SER A 187 -19.91 6.68 2.58
CA SER A 187 -19.30 7.97 2.22
C SER A 187 -18.36 7.74 1.02
N GLY A 188 -18.60 8.44 -0.09
CA GLY A 188 -17.97 8.27 -1.41
C GLY A 188 -16.47 8.57 -1.48
N VAL A 189 -15.69 8.06 -0.52
CA VAL A 189 -14.27 8.31 -0.29
C VAL A 189 -13.45 7.01 -0.36
N LEU A 190 -14.05 5.84 -0.06
CA LEU A 190 -13.44 4.53 -0.33
C LEU A 190 -13.80 3.98 -1.73
N THR A 191 -14.32 4.82 -2.61
CA THR A 191 -14.48 4.52 -4.03
C THR A 191 -13.12 4.71 -4.72
N TRP A 192 -12.30 3.66 -4.76
CA TRP A 192 -11.33 3.50 -5.85
C TRP A 192 -11.57 2.18 -6.60
N PRO A 193 -12.52 2.18 -7.55
CA PRO A 193 -12.53 1.28 -8.68
C PRO A 193 -12.63 2.09 -9.97
N ASP A 194 -11.49 2.55 -10.46
CA ASP A 194 -11.13 2.47 -11.89
C ASP A 194 -9.91 1.56 -11.90
N ASP A 195 -9.77 0.70 -12.91
CA ASP A 195 -8.83 -0.42 -12.92
C ASP A 195 -7.45 0.06 -12.44
N LEU A 196 -7.03 -0.33 -11.21
CA LEU A 196 -5.76 0.10 -10.58
C LEU A 196 -4.56 -0.18 -11.51
N LEU A 197 -4.79 -1.06 -12.47
CA LEU A 197 -3.90 -1.49 -13.51
C LEU A 197 -3.95 -0.60 -14.76
N GLU A 198 -5.10 -0.03 -15.18
CA GLU A 198 -5.19 0.84 -16.37
C GLU A 198 -4.36 2.11 -16.25
N GLY A 199 -4.42 2.80 -15.09
CA GLY A 199 -3.62 4.00 -14.86
C GLY A 199 -2.10 3.73 -14.83
N ASN A 200 -1.71 2.48 -14.53
CA ASN A 200 -0.32 2.03 -14.59
C ASN A 200 0.04 1.40 -15.96
N MET A 201 -0.95 1.10 -16.83
CA MET A 201 -0.75 0.57 -18.19
C MET A 201 -0.47 1.69 -19.20
N SER A 202 -1.06 2.89 -19.01
CA SER A 202 -0.92 4.01 -19.93
C SER A 202 0.20 5.00 -19.57
N ALA A 203 0.77 4.87 -18.37
CA ALA A 203 1.95 5.63 -18.02
C ALA A 203 3.13 5.01 -18.78
N ASP A 204 3.49 5.56 -19.95
CA ASP A 204 4.89 5.56 -20.36
C ASP A 204 5.65 6.06 -19.13
N ASP A 205 6.32 5.15 -18.41
CA ASP A 205 6.93 5.39 -17.10
C ASP A 205 7.74 6.68 -17.15
N THR A 206 7.07 7.77 -16.79
CA THR A 206 7.65 9.10 -16.82
C THR A 206 8.68 9.04 -15.72
N SER A 207 9.94 9.16 -16.10
CA SER A 207 11.03 9.08 -15.15
C SER A 207 10.76 10.08 -14.05
N LEU A 208 10.65 9.61 -12.79
CA LEU A 208 10.43 10.46 -11.62
C LEU A 208 11.41 11.63 -11.54
N TYR A 209 12.59 11.43 -12.14
CA TYR A 209 13.56 12.46 -12.45
C TYR A 209 13.81 12.31 -13.94
N GLU A 210 13.38 13.26 -14.77
CA GLU A 210 13.90 13.36 -16.14
C GLU A 210 15.42 13.30 -16.07
N TYR A 211 16.04 12.60 -17.03
CA TYR A 211 17.49 12.59 -17.21
C TYR A 211 17.94 14.03 -17.38
N VAL A 212 18.29 14.71 -16.29
CA VAL A 212 19.09 15.92 -16.35
C VAL A 212 20.47 15.40 -16.70
N GLU A 213 20.85 15.52 -17.98
CA GLU A 213 22.24 15.38 -18.39
C GLU A 213 23.09 16.22 -17.45
N GLU A 214 24.05 15.58 -16.78
CA GLU A 214 25.11 16.30 -16.10
C GLU A 214 25.84 17.14 -17.14
N VAL A 215 25.76 18.47 -17.01
CA VAL A 215 26.66 19.43 -17.67
C VAL A 215 27.91 19.60 -16.82
#